data_AF-A0A8C1RUP4-F1
#
_entry.id   AF-A0A8C1RUP4-F1
#
_cell.length_a   1.000
_cell.length_b   1.000
_cell.length_c   1.000
_cell.angle_alpha   90.00
_cell.angle_beta   90.00
_cell.angle_gamma   90.00
#
_symmetry.space_group_name_H-M   'P 1'
#
loop_
_entity.id
_entity.type
_entity.pdbx_description
1 polymer ?
#
loop_
_entity_poly.entity_id
_entity_poly.type
_entity_poly.pdbx_seq_one_letter_code
_entity_poly.pdbx_strand_id
1 'polypeptide(L)'
;HMQLVCALNSVNCVKCVKVVTQKPSILTEQKGRTVTMDCNIEKDEGYYVGWYKQIPNAAPQFVRFTSNAQSEIDYKLIISNLDVDDSAVYYCHTWDGSAKEYVSQ
;
A
#
# COMPACT_ATOMS: atom_id res chain seq x y z
N HIS A 1 2.97 -17.90 -13.07
CA HIS A 1 2.19 -16.67 -12.95
C HIS A 1 2.26 -16.24 -11.49
N MET A 2 2.68 -15.01 -11.23
CA MET A 2 2.75 -14.47 -9.87
C MET A 2 1.54 -13.59 -9.62
N GLN A 3 0.99 -13.67 -8.41
CA GLN A 3 -0.22 -12.95 -8.03
C GLN A 3 0.09 -12.03 -6.85
N LEU A 4 -0.15 -10.73 -7.07
CA LEU A 4 -0.06 -9.68 -6.08
C LEU A 4 -1.47 -9.26 -5.73
N VAL A 5 -1.79 -9.25 -4.44
CA VAL A 5 -3.13 -8.85 -3.96
C VAL A 5 -3.00 -7.52 -3.23
N CYS A 6 -3.73 -6.51 -3.69
CA CYS A 6 -3.84 -5.24 -2.99
C CYS A 6 -4.95 -5.33 -1.94
N ALA A 7 -4.59 -5.29 -0.66
CA ALA A 7 -5.58 -5.18 0.41
C ALA A 7 -5.85 -3.71 0.75
N LEU A 8 -7.12 -3.33 0.83
CA LEU A 8 -7.53 -2.02 1.34
C LEU A 8 -7.35 -1.99 2.86
N ASN A 9 -6.64 -0.99 3.38
CA ASN A 9 -6.70 -0.66 4.81
C ASN A 9 -7.68 0.48 5.03
N SER A 10 -8.67 0.24 5.88
CA SER A 10 -9.53 1.29 6.41
C SER A 10 -8.79 1.99 7.56
N VAL A 11 -8.43 3.26 7.39
CA VAL A 11 -7.98 4.09 8.52
C VAL A 11 -9.24 4.67 9.17
N ASN A 12 -9.68 4.08 10.27
CA ASN A 12 -10.86 4.53 11.00
C ASN A 12 -10.49 5.69 11.96
N CYS A 13 -10.77 6.93 11.55
CA CYS A 13 -10.81 8.07 12.46
C CYS A 13 -12.26 8.57 12.62
N VAL A 14 -12.68 8.78 13.88
CA VAL A 14 -14.07 9.09 14.29
C VAL A 14 -14.54 10.49 13.81
N LYS A 15 -13.65 11.30 13.20
CA LYS A 15 -14.00 12.61 12.61
C LYS A 15 -13.49 12.86 11.19
N CYS A 16 -12.73 11.94 10.58
CA CYS A 16 -12.28 12.01 9.19
C CYS A 16 -12.08 10.58 8.69
N VAL A 17 -13.07 10.02 8.01
CA VAL A 17 -12.86 8.75 7.30
C VAL A 17 -11.90 9.06 6.15
N LYS A 18 -10.62 8.75 6.35
CA LYS A 18 -9.61 8.88 5.30
C LYS A 18 -9.72 7.65 4.40
N VAL A 19 -10.27 7.86 3.20
CA VAL A 19 -10.44 6.77 2.24
C VAL A 19 -9.12 6.52 1.54
N VAL A 20 -8.54 5.35 1.80
CA VAL A 20 -7.37 4.84 1.08
C VAL A 20 -7.86 3.84 0.05
N THR A 21 -7.54 4.08 -1.22
CA THR A 21 -7.88 3.17 -2.33
C THR A 21 -6.63 2.66 -3.02
N GLN A 22 -6.59 1.36 -3.30
CA GLN A 22 -5.50 0.72 -4.01
C GLN A 22 -5.97 0.12 -5.34
N LYS A 23 -5.17 0.27 -6.39
CA LYS A 23 -5.47 -0.29 -7.72
C LYS A 23 -4.23 -0.92 -8.36
N PRO A 24 -4.38 -2.03 -9.09
CA PRO A 24 -5.57 -2.91 -9.13
C PRO A 24 -5.69 -3.77 -7.86
N SER A 25 -6.90 -4.26 -7.54
CA SER A 25 -7.13 -5.13 -6.36
C SER A 25 -6.38 -6.47 -6.43
N ILE A 26 -6.23 -7.01 -7.64
CA ILE A 26 -5.46 -8.22 -7.92
C ILE A 26 -4.66 -7.94 -9.19
N LEU A 27 -3.38 -8.26 -9.16
CA LEU A 27 -2.49 -8.18 -10.30
C LEU A 27 -1.82 -9.53 -10.53
N THR A 28 -1.94 -10.06 -11.73
CA THR A 28 -1.30 -11.31 -12.13
C THR A 28 -0.35 -11.03 -13.28
N GLU A 29 0.92 -11.39 -13.12
CA GLU A 29 1.95 -11.08 -14.11
C GLU A 29 3.02 -12.18 -14.23
N GLN A 30 3.85 -12.12 -15.28
CA GLN A 30 4.96 -13.03 -15.52
C GLN A 30 6.28 -12.59 -14.89
N LYS A 31 7.17 -13.55 -14.64
CA LYS A 31 8.53 -13.30 -14.12
C LYS A 31 9.32 -12.36 -15.03
N GLY A 32 10.07 -11.44 -14.41
CA GLY A 32 10.91 -10.47 -15.11
C GLY A 32 10.17 -9.24 -15.65
N ARG A 33 8.84 -9.15 -15.47
CA ARG A 33 8.05 -7.97 -15.84
C ARG A 33 8.10 -6.91 -14.74
N THR A 34 7.65 -5.70 -15.08
CA THR A 34 7.48 -4.61 -14.12
C THR A 34 6.00 -4.43 -13.85
N VAL A 35 5.66 -4.34 -12.57
CA VAL A 35 4.30 -4.09 -12.12
C VAL A 35 4.20 -2.78 -11.34
N THR A 36 3.05 -2.14 -11.45
CA THR A 36 2.74 -0.88 -10.75
C THR A 36 1.46 -1.06 -9.96
N MET A 37 1.49 -0.66 -8.69
CA MET A 37 0.33 -0.56 -7.82
C MET A 37 0.16 0.89 -7.38
N ASP A 38 -1.05 1.41 -7.47
CA ASP A 38 -1.42 2.76 -7.10
C ASP A 38 -2.03 2.80 -5.70
N CYS A 39 -1.67 3.78 -4.88
CA CYS A 39 -2.36 4.14 -3.65
C CYS A 39 -2.89 5.56 -3.77
N ASN A 40 -4.21 5.74 -3.75
CA ASN A 40 -4.83 7.06 -3.73
C ASN A 40 -5.41 7.31 -2.34
N ILE A 41 -5.07 8.47 -1.79
CA ILE A 41 -5.49 8.91 -0.49
C ILE A 41 -6.30 10.18 -0.67
N GLU A 42 -7.58 10.15 -0.31
CA GLU A 42 -8.43 11.34 -0.37
C GLU A 42 -7.96 12.36 0.69
N LYS A 43 -7.40 13.48 0.23
CA LYS A 43 -6.87 14.63 1.00
C LYS A 43 -5.81 14.24 2.04
N ASP A 44 -4.55 14.44 1.67
CA ASP A 44 -3.45 14.26 2.60
C ASP A 44 -2.87 15.61 3.06
N GLU A 45 -3.03 15.91 4.35
CA GLU A 45 -2.42 17.03 5.07
C GLU A 45 -0.92 16.78 5.36
N GLY A 46 -0.15 16.32 4.37
CA GLY A 46 1.31 16.18 4.48
C GLY A 46 1.81 15.03 5.36
N TYR A 47 1.06 13.93 5.47
CA TYR A 47 1.45 12.74 6.20
C TYR A 47 2.29 11.78 5.35
N TYR A 48 3.19 11.05 6.00
CA TYR A 48 3.96 10.01 5.32
C TYR A 48 3.05 8.84 4.91
N VAL A 49 3.36 8.23 3.78
CA VAL A 49 2.72 7.02 3.28
C VAL A 49 3.79 5.95 3.07
N GLY A 50 3.48 4.73 3.47
CA GLY A 50 4.34 3.55 3.41
C GLY A 50 3.67 2.42 2.64
N TRP A 51 4.45 1.61 1.93
CA TRP A 51 3.99 0.34 1.37
C TRP A 51 4.50 -0.83 2.22
N TYR A 52 3.67 -1.85 2.36
CA TYR A 52 3.97 -3.05 3.12
C TYR A 52 3.69 -4.29 2.29
N LYS A 53 4.56 -5.28 2.43
CA LYS A 53 4.43 -6.62 1.87
C LYS A 53 4.10 -7.58 3.01
N GLN A 54 3.03 -8.34 2.86
CA GLN A 54 2.58 -9.32 3.83
C GLN A 54 2.44 -10.68 3.15
N ILE A 55 3.26 -11.61 3.59
CA ILE A 55 3.10 -13.03 3.28
C ILE A 55 2.15 -13.60 4.35
N PRO A 56 1.18 -14.46 3.98
CA PRO A 56 0.31 -15.10 4.96
C PRO A 56 1.11 -15.74 6.10
N ASN A 57 0.71 -15.47 7.34
CA ASN A 57 1.38 -15.95 8.57
C ASN A 57 2.80 -15.39 8.82
N ALA A 58 3.25 -14.39 8.06
CA ALA A 58 4.49 -13.67 8.32
C ALA A 58 4.22 -12.25 8.83
N ALA A 59 5.18 -11.68 9.56
CA ALA A 59 5.14 -10.28 9.93
C ALA A 59 5.16 -9.39 8.68
N PRO A 60 4.38 -8.30 8.63
CA PRO A 60 4.44 -7.34 7.53
C PRO A 60 5.84 -6.73 7.39
N GLN A 61 6.31 -6.61 6.16
CA GLN A 61 7.62 -6.07 5.82
C GLN A 61 7.45 -4.73 5.13
N PHE A 62 8.14 -3.70 5.62
CA PHE A 62 8.14 -2.40 4.97
C PHE A 62 8.85 -2.49 3.61
N VAL A 63 8.16 -2.05 2.55
CA VAL A 63 8.69 -2.01 1.20
C VAL A 63 9.20 -0.61 0.94
N ARG A 64 10.52 -0.49 0.76
CA ARG A 64 11.13 0.78 0.35
C ARG A 64 10.71 1.07 -1.09
N PHE A 65 9.94 2.13 -1.29
CA PHE A 65 9.52 2.58 -2.62
C PHE A 65 10.18 3.92 -2.97
N THR A 66 10.39 4.16 -4.27
CA THR A 66 10.89 5.41 -4.81
C THR A 66 9.71 6.29 -5.21
N SER A 67 9.44 7.34 -4.44
CA SER A 67 8.49 8.39 -4.81
C SER A 67 9.21 9.43 -5.67
N ASN A 68 8.76 9.68 -6.91
CA ASN A 68 9.28 10.79 -7.71
C ASN A 68 8.62 12.08 -7.22
N ALA A 69 9.39 12.93 -6.52
CA ALA A 69 8.92 14.17 -5.88
C ALA A 69 8.52 15.30 -6.85
N GLN A 70 8.37 15.02 -8.15
CA GLN A 70 8.24 16.02 -9.20
C GLN A 70 6.80 16.20 -9.72
N SER A 71 5.89 15.33 -9.31
CA SER A 71 4.45 15.45 -9.55
C SER A 71 3.73 15.33 -8.21
N GLU A 72 2.55 15.94 -8.10
CA GLU A 72 1.61 15.78 -6.99
C GLU A 72 1.64 14.33 -6.47
N ILE A 73 1.81 14.17 -5.16
CA ILE A 73 2.37 12.98 -4.51
C ILE A 73 1.72 11.67 -5.02
N ASP A 74 2.38 11.02 -5.99
CA ASP A 74 1.97 9.74 -6.56
C ASP A 74 2.47 8.60 -5.67
N TYR A 75 1.62 8.11 -4.74
CA TYR A 75 1.95 6.99 -3.85
C TYR A 75 1.92 5.64 -4.58
N LYS A 76 2.83 5.44 -5.53
CA LYS A 76 2.91 4.22 -6.36
C LYS A 76 3.98 3.27 -5.85
N LEU A 77 3.68 1.97 -5.87
CA LEU A 77 4.66 0.90 -5.70
C LEU A 77 4.98 0.29 -7.06
N ILE A 78 6.25 0.38 -7.45
CA ILE A 78 6.76 -0.21 -8.69
C ILE A 78 7.69 -1.36 -8.29
N ILE A 79 7.36 -2.56 -8.74
CA ILE A 79 8.23 -3.75 -8.58
C ILE A 79 8.76 -4.11 -9.96
N SER A 80 10.06 -3.93 -10.14
CA SER A 80 10.78 -4.27 -11.37
C SER A 80 11.37 -5.67 -11.28
N ASN A 81 11.44 -6.37 -12.41
CA ASN A 81 11.96 -7.73 -12.48
C ASN A 81 11.26 -8.67 -11.49
N LEU A 82 9.92 -8.71 -11.57
CA LEU A 82 9.06 -9.45 -10.67
C LEU A 82 9.52 -10.91 -10.53
N ASP A 83 9.58 -11.41 -9.28
CA ASP A 83 9.98 -12.78 -8.98
C ASP A 83 8.88 -13.59 -8.26
N VAL A 84 9.06 -14.92 -8.14
CA VAL A 84 8.10 -15.79 -7.43
C VAL A 84 7.95 -15.39 -5.97
N ASP A 85 9.02 -14.88 -5.37
CA ASP A 85 9.04 -14.42 -3.99
C ASP A 85 8.24 -13.12 -3.78
N ASP A 86 7.86 -12.43 -4.86
CA ASP A 86 7.00 -11.23 -4.82
C ASP A 86 5.51 -11.55 -4.77
N SER A 87 5.12 -12.83 -4.78
CA SER A 87 3.72 -13.21 -4.60
C SER A 87 3.32 -13.03 -3.14
N ALA A 88 2.64 -11.93 -2.84
CA ALA A 88 2.23 -11.53 -1.49
C ALA A 88 1.03 -10.58 -1.52
N VAL A 89 0.50 -10.28 -0.33
CA VAL A 89 -0.44 -9.18 -0.15
C VAL A 89 0.35 -7.88 0.01
N TYR A 90 -0.03 -6.85 -0.73
CA TYR A 90 0.56 -5.52 -0.64
C TYR A 90 -0.49 -4.52 -0.17
N TYR A 91 -0.10 -3.66 0.77
CA TYR A 91 -0.98 -2.61 1.23
C TYR A 91 -0.22 -1.31 1.49
N CYS A 92 -0.84 -0.19 1.16
CA CYS A 92 -0.36 1.12 1.56
C CYS A 92 -0.95 1.48 2.93
N HIS A 93 -0.21 2.29 3.65
CA HIS A 93 -0.55 2.74 4.99
C HIS A 93 -0.08 4.17 5.16
N THR A 94 -0.85 4.98 5.87
CA THR A 94 -0.55 6.39 6.16
C THR A 94 -0.61 6.58 7.66
N TRP A 95 0.34 7.32 8.21
CA TRP A 95 0.37 7.64 9.63
C TRP A 95 -0.42 8.92 9.85
N ASP A 96 -1.63 8.83 10.41
CA ASP A 96 -2.31 10.01 10.94
C ASP A 96 -1.72 10.38 12.30
N GLY A 97 -1.72 11.67 12.64
CA GLY A 97 -1.36 12.13 14.00
C GLY A 97 -2.52 12.06 14.99
N SER A 98 -3.62 11.35 14.68
CA SER A 98 -4.91 11.45 15.37
C SER A 98 -5.41 10.13 15.97
N ALA A 99 -4.65 9.03 15.91
CA ALA A 99 -4.97 7.79 16.60
C ALA A 99 -4.84 7.95 18.13
N LYS A 100 -5.90 8.42 18.79
CA LYS A 100 -6.21 7.96 20.14
C LYS A 100 -7.09 6.72 20.00
N GLU A 101 -6.48 5.57 20.20
CA GLU A 101 -7.14 4.27 20.29
C GLU A 101 -8.35 4.31 21.22
N TYR A 102 -9.46 3.71 20.79
CA TYR A 102 -10.29 2.87 21.67
C TYR A 102 -10.79 1.69 20.85
N VAL A 103 -10.06 0.57 20.90
CA VAL A 103 -10.57 -0.72 20.45
C VAL A 103 -11.27 -1.36 21.65
N SER A 104 -12.61 -1.36 21.67
CA SER A 104 -13.35 -2.29 22.52
C SER A 104 -13.55 -3.61 21.77
N GLN A 105 -13.18 -4.72 22.42
CA GLN A 105 -13.51 -6.10 22.03
C GLN A 105 -15.01 -6.30 21.82
#